data_AF-A0A7X5WW09-F1
#
_entry.id   AF-A0A7X5WW09-F1
#
_cell.length_a   1.000
_cell.length_b   1.000
_cell.length_c   1.000
_cell.angle_alpha   90.00
_cell.angle_beta   90.00
_cell.angle_gamma   90.00
#
_symmetry.space_group_name_H-M   'P 1'
#
loop_
_entity.id
_entity.type
_entity.pdbx_description
1 polymer ?
#
loop_
_entity_poly.entity_id
_entity_poly.type
_entity_poly.pdbx_seq_one_letter_code
_entity_poly.pdbx_strand_id
1 'polypeptide(L)'
;TIGLEDVEEALQRRIVRYDKAGDQHYDVISAFIKSLRGSDPDAAAYWLQLMLEAGEDPEFIARRMIVFASEDVGLADSRALGVAIAAADALAYVGIPEAGY
;
A
#
# COMPACT_ATOMS: atom_id res chain seq x y z
N THR A 1 -2.27 -20.38 24.26
CA THR A 1 -1.63 -21.63 23.80
C THR A 1 -1.88 -21.69 22.32
N ILE A 2 -0.86 -21.82 21.47
CA ILE A 2 -1.04 -21.87 20.02
C ILE A 2 -1.63 -23.25 19.67
N GLY A 3 -2.83 -23.27 19.09
CA GLY A 3 -3.59 -24.46 18.72
C GLY A 3 -3.50 -24.79 17.23
N LEU A 4 -4.10 -25.92 16.85
CA LEU A 4 -4.21 -26.35 15.44
C LEU A 4 -4.97 -25.32 14.59
N GLU A 5 -5.98 -24.67 15.15
CA GLU A 5 -6.78 -23.63 14.51
C GLU A 5 -5.93 -22.40 14.15
N ASP A 6 -5.05 -21.96 15.06
CA ASP A 6 -4.12 -20.84 14.81
C ASP A 6 -3.13 -21.16 13.68
N VAL A 7 -2.70 -22.43 13.59
CA VAL A 7 -1.78 -22.91 12.54
C VAL A 7 -2.50 -23.04 11.20
N GLU A 8 -3.76 -23.50 11.20
CA GLU A 8 -4.59 -23.56 9.99
C GLU A 8 -4.90 -22.17 9.45
N GLU A 9 -5.21 -21.19 10.31
CA GLU A 9 -5.40 -19.80 9.89
C GLU A 9 -4.12 -19.20 9.31
N ALA A 10 -2.97 -19.44 9.95
CA ALA A 10 -1.67 -19.00 9.45
C ALA A 10 -1.31 -19.66 8.09
N LEU A 11 -1.72 -20.90 7.86
CA LEU A 11 -1.52 -21.62 6.59
C LEU A 11 -2.55 -21.21 5.51
N GLN A 12 -3.75 -20.80 5.91
CA GLN A 12 -4.80 -20.29 5.01
C GLN A 12 -4.59 -18.85 4.58
N ARG A 13 -3.74 -18.08 5.28
CA ARG A 13 -3.19 -16.85 4.72
C ARG A 13 -2.50 -17.24 3.43
N ARG A 14 -3.24 -17.01 2.34
CA ARG A 14 -2.77 -17.12 0.98
C ARG A 14 -1.46 -16.36 1.01
N ILE A 15 -0.35 -17.10 0.94
CA ILE A 15 0.96 -16.53 0.70
C ILE A 15 0.79 -15.98 -0.71
N VAL A 16 0.23 -14.78 -0.81
CA VAL A 16 0.38 -13.96 -1.99
C VAL A 16 1.87 -13.89 -2.11
N ARG A 17 2.38 -14.59 -3.13
CA ARG A 17 3.81 -14.81 -3.35
C ARG A 17 4.42 -13.48 -3.73
N TYR A 18 4.47 -12.59 -2.76
CA TYR A 18 5.04 -11.30 -2.88
C TYR A 18 6.55 -11.47 -2.84
N ASP A 19 7.07 -11.79 -4.01
CA ASP A 19 8.50 -11.81 -4.21
C ASP A 19 8.97 -10.36 -4.33
N LYS A 20 9.53 -9.82 -3.24
CA LYS A 20 10.19 -8.52 -3.23
C LYS A 20 11.33 -8.43 -4.26
N ALA A 21 11.93 -9.56 -4.66
CA ALA A 21 12.99 -9.61 -5.67
C ALA A 21 12.46 -9.89 -7.09
N GLY A 22 11.16 -10.09 -7.26
CA GLY A 22 10.53 -10.44 -8.53
C GLY A 22 9.63 -9.34 -9.09
N ASP A 23 9.03 -9.62 -10.25
CA ASP A 23 8.17 -8.67 -10.98
C ASP A 23 6.84 -8.37 -10.25
N GLN A 24 6.42 -9.21 -9.31
CA GLN A 24 5.11 -9.06 -8.63
C GLN A 24 5.02 -7.79 -7.78
N HIS A 25 6.12 -7.35 -7.19
CA HIS A 25 6.18 -6.07 -6.51
C HIS A 25 5.74 -4.92 -7.43
N TYR A 26 6.31 -4.87 -8.64
CA TYR A 26 5.99 -3.86 -9.65
C TYR A 26 4.57 -3.99 -10.19
N ASP A 27 4.06 -5.21 -10.38
CA ASP A 27 2.70 -5.44 -10.84
C ASP A 27 1.66 -4.94 -9.83
N VAL A 28 1.86 -5.24 -8.54
CA VAL A 28 0.92 -4.85 -7.48
C VAL A 28 0.91 -3.34 -7.27
N ILE A 29 2.08 -2.69 -7.18
CA ILE A 29 2.12 -1.23 -7.06
C ILE A 29 1.56 -0.55 -8.32
N SER A 30 1.77 -1.15 -9.50
CA SER A 30 1.19 -0.62 -10.73
C SER A 30 -0.32 -0.74 -10.74
N ALA A 31 -0.88 -1.83 -10.22
CA ALA A 31 -2.32 -2.00 -10.04
C ALA A 31 -2.88 -0.96 -9.05
N PHE A 32 -2.21 -0.74 -7.92
CA PHE A 32 -2.55 0.30 -6.95
C PHE A 32 -2.65 1.70 -7.59
N ILE A 33 -1.60 2.14 -8.30
CA ILE A 33 -1.59 3.46 -8.95
C ILE A 33 -2.64 3.55 -10.08
N LYS A 34 -2.85 2.47 -10.83
CA LYS A 34 -3.90 2.45 -11.87
C LYS A 34 -5.31 2.54 -11.27
N SER A 35 -5.57 1.89 -10.14
CA SER A 35 -6.85 2.02 -9.42
C SER A 35 -7.09 3.46 -8.95
N LEU A 36 -6.07 4.11 -8.38
CA LEU A 36 -6.14 5.52 -7.99
C LEU A 36 -6.44 6.44 -9.19
N ARG A 37 -5.71 6.28 -10.31
CA ARG A 37 -5.95 7.03 -11.56
C ARG A 37 -7.34 6.76 -12.14
N GLY A 38 -7.81 5.52 -12.02
CA GLY A 38 -9.16 5.10 -12.41
C GLY A 38 -10.27 5.57 -11.48
N SER A 39 -9.93 6.28 -10.38
CA SER A 39 -10.89 6.71 -9.35
C SER A 39 -11.68 5.54 -8.75
N ASP A 40 -11.03 4.38 -8.58
CA ASP A 40 -11.58 3.19 -7.93
C ASP A 40 -10.97 3.04 -6.52
N PRO A 41 -11.62 3.59 -5.48
CA PRO A 41 -11.09 3.58 -4.11
C PRO A 41 -11.09 2.18 -3.50
N ASP A 42 -12.06 1.32 -3.84
CA ASP A 42 -12.16 -0.03 -3.30
C ASP A 42 -10.99 -0.89 -3.79
N ALA A 43 -10.70 -0.83 -5.10
CA ALA A 43 -9.54 -1.53 -5.67
C ALA A 43 -8.22 -0.95 -5.13
N ALA A 44 -8.12 0.37 -4.98
CA ALA A 44 -6.91 0.99 -4.41
C ALA A 44 -6.65 0.53 -2.97
N ALA A 45 -7.68 0.49 -2.12
CA ALA A 45 -7.58 -0.01 -0.74
C ALA A 45 -7.18 -1.49 -0.70
N TYR A 46 -7.75 -2.31 -1.59
CA TYR A 46 -7.38 -3.73 -1.72
C TYR A 46 -5.89 -3.90 -2.03
N TRP A 47 -5.35 -3.19 -3.04
CA TRP A 47 -3.94 -3.31 -3.40
C TRP A 47 -3.00 -2.76 -2.33
N LEU A 48 -3.39 -1.67 -1.65
CA LEU A 48 -2.64 -1.14 -0.52
C LEU A 48 -2.52 -2.19 0.60
N GLN A 49 -3.65 -2.73 1.05
CA GLN A 49 -3.67 -3.73 2.13
C GLN A 49 -2.88 -4.98 1.73
N LEU A 50 -2.99 -5.40 0.46
CA LEU A 50 -2.22 -6.53 -0.06
C LEU A 50 -0.71 -6.28 0.05
N MET A 51 -0.23 -5.09 -0.30
CA MET A 51 1.19 -4.73 -0.15
C MET A 51 1.63 -4.72 1.31
N LEU A 52 0.81 -4.15 2.22
CA LEU A 52 1.14 -4.09 3.65
C LEU A 52 1.20 -5.49 4.28
N GLU A 53 0.22 -6.36 4.01
CA GLU A 53 0.21 -7.74 4.50
C GLU A 53 1.35 -8.58 3.92
N ALA A 54 1.71 -8.31 2.67
CA ALA A 54 2.85 -8.92 2.01
C ALA A 54 4.21 -8.42 2.52
N GLY A 55 4.21 -7.46 3.45
CA GLY A 55 5.40 -6.91 4.07
C GLY A 55 6.18 -5.96 3.17
N GLU A 56 5.54 -5.35 2.18
CA GLU A 56 6.14 -4.31 1.35
C GLU A 56 6.70 -3.16 2.18
N ASP A 57 7.77 -2.51 1.71
CA ASP A 57 8.28 -1.30 2.37
C ASP A 57 7.22 -0.18 2.34
N PRO A 58 6.64 0.23 3.49
CA PRO A 58 5.62 1.28 3.51
C PRO A 58 6.16 2.62 3.00
N GLU A 59 7.45 2.89 3.16
CA GLU A 59 8.05 4.10 2.61
C GLU A 59 8.07 4.08 1.09
N PHE A 60 8.20 2.90 0.48
CA PHE A 60 8.06 2.75 -0.97
C PHE A 60 6.66 3.11 -1.42
N ILE A 61 5.63 2.61 -0.75
CA ILE A 61 4.23 2.94 -1.06
C ILE A 61 3.99 4.45 -0.92
N ALA A 62 4.47 5.06 0.16
CA ALA A 62 4.37 6.50 0.40
C ALA A 62 5.05 7.33 -0.70
N ARG A 63 6.25 6.95 -1.15
CA ARG A 63 6.92 7.59 -2.29
C ARG A 63 6.07 7.54 -3.57
N ARG A 64 5.39 6.41 -3.81
CA ARG A 64 4.51 6.24 -4.99
C ARG A 64 3.24 7.09 -4.88
N MET A 65 2.71 7.28 -3.68
CA MET A 65 1.61 8.22 -3.42
C MET A 65 1.98 9.68 -3.68
N ILE A 66 3.19 10.10 -3.30
CA ILE A 66 3.69 11.46 -3.58
C ILE A 66 3.78 11.70 -5.10
N VAL A 67 4.32 10.72 -5.84
CA VAL A 67 4.37 10.79 -7.32
C VAL A 67 2.97 10.92 -7.91
N PHE A 68 2.04 10.03 -7.53
CA PHE A 68 0.65 10.06 -7.98
C PHE A 68 -0.03 11.42 -7.70
N ALA A 69 0.12 11.95 -6.49
CA ALA A 69 -0.47 13.24 -6.13
C ALA A 69 0.10 14.38 -6.98
N SER A 70 1.38 14.34 -7.34
CA SER A 70 2.01 15.34 -8.21
C SER A 70 1.69 15.20 -9.69
N GLU A 71 1.59 13.97 -10.21
CA GLU A 71 1.51 13.65 -11.64
C GLU A 71 0.06 13.53 -12.12
N ASP A 72 -0.74 12.73 -11.40
CA ASP A 72 -2.08 12.33 -11.84
C ASP A 72 -3.18 13.22 -11.27
N VAL A 73 -3.02 13.71 -10.03
CA VAL A 73 -3.93 14.73 -9.46
C VAL A 73 -3.49 16.14 -9.88
N GLY A 74 -2.21 16.46 -9.65
CA GLY A 74 -1.57 17.66 -10.15
C GLY A 74 -2.33 18.95 -9.82
N LEU A 75 -2.54 19.80 -10.83
CA LEU A 75 -3.20 21.09 -10.66
C LEU A 75 -4.73 21.00 -10.48
N ALA A 76 -5.34 19.82 -10.70
CA ALA A 76 -6.76 19.65 -10.46
C ALA A 76 -7.12 19.79 -8.97
N ASP A 77 -6.24 19.32 -8.08
CA ASP A 77 -6.25 19.65 -6.65
C ASP A 77 -4.82 19.69 -6.09
N SER A 78 -4.23 20.90 -6.09
CA SER A 78 -2.87 21.13 -5.58
C SER A 78 -2.65 20.72 -4.11
N ARG A 79 -3.72 20.53 -3.33
CA ARG A 79 -3.62 20.12 -1.92
C ARG A 79 -3.24 18.64 -1.79
N ALA A 80 -3.49 17.82 -2.82
CA ALA A 80 -3.24 16.38 -2.77
C ALA A 80 -1.77 16.05 -2.47
N LEU A 81 -0.82 16.83 -3.01
CA LEU A 81 0.60 16.66 -2.72
C LEU A 81 0.90 16.86 -1.24
N GLY A 82 0.31 17.89 -0.62
CA GLY A 82 0.47 18.15 0.81
C GLY A 82 -0.11 17.02 1.67
N VAL A 83 -1.23 16.43 1.27
CA VAL A 83 -1.83 15.27 1.94
C VAL A 83 -0.90 14.04 1.85
N ALA A 84 -0.34 13.76 0.67
CA ALA A 84 0.59 12.64 0.49
C ALA A 84 1.89 12.79 1.30
N ILE A 85 2.43 14.01 1.38
CA ILE A 85 3.60 14.31 2.24
C ILE A 85 3.25 14.12 3.71
N ALA A 86 2.13 14.67 4.17
CA ALA A 86 1.70 14.52 5.56
C ALA A 86 1.49 13.05 5.96
N ALA A 87 0.97 12.23 5.05
CA ALA A 87 0.85 10.78 5.26
C ALA A 87 2.22 10.09 5.34
N ALA A 88 3.18 10.46 4.48
CA ALA A 88 4.54 9.94 4.54
C ALA A 88 5.26 10.33 5.85
N ASP A 89 5.08 11.58 6.29
CA ASP A 89 5.60 12.05 7.58
C ASP A 89 4.96 11.28 8.74
N ALA A 90 3.63 11.12 8.74
CA ALA A 90 2.92 10.33 9.75
C ALA A 90 3.44 8.89 9.81
N LEU A 91 3.68 8.27 8.65
CA LEU A 91 4.30 6.94 8.57
C LEU A 91 5.69 6.93 9.21
N ALA A 92 6.54 7.92 8.92
CA ALA A 92 7.89 8.00 9.50
C ALA A 92 7.88 8.22 11.02
N TYR A 93 6.92 8.99 11.53
CA TYR A 93 6.81 9.27 12.97
C TYR A 93 6.15 8.15 13.77
N VAL A 94 5.10 7.52 13.22
CA VAL A 94 4.25 6.56 13.94
C VAL A 94 4.65 5.12 13.61
N GLY A 95 4.95 4.81 12.35
CA GLY A 95 5.22 3.45 11.89
C GLY A 95 3.96 2.57 11.75
N ILE A 96 4.18 1.34 11.29
CA ILE A 96 3.16 0.27 11.17
C ILE A 96 3.05 -0.46 12.52
N PRO A 97 1.85 -0.89 12.97
CA PRO A 97 0.58 -0.96 12.23
C PRO A 97 -0.22 0.33 12.12
N GLU A 98 -0.02 1.31 13.01
CA GLU A 98 -0.93 2.45 13.14
C GLU A 98 -0.95 3.35 11.89
N ALA A 99 0.15 3.47 11.15
CA ALA A 99 0.19 4.20 9.88
C ALA A 99 -0.49 3.48 8.70
N GLY A 100 -1.01 2.26 8.91
CA GLY A 100 -1.78 1.51 7.93
C GLY A 100 -3.29 1.83 7.93
N TYR A 101 -3.77 2.62 8.88
CA TYR A 101 -5.17 3.10 8.98
C TYR A 101 -5.38 4.39 8.17
#